data_AF-A0AAW0H7I8-F1
#
_entry.id   AF-A0AAW0H7I8-F1
#
_cell.length_a   1.000
_cell.length_b   1.000
_cell.length_c   1.000
_cell.angle_alpha   90.00
_cell.angle_beta   90.00
_cell.angle_gamma   90.00
#
_symmetry.space_group_name_H-M   'P 1'
#
loop_
_entity.id
_entity.type
_entity.pdbx_description
1 polymer ?
#
loop_
_entity_poly.entity_id
_entity_poly.type
_entity_poly.pdbx_seq_one_letter_code
_entity_poly.pdbx_strand_id
1 'polypeptide(L)' 'MGPATTVAFSRTGEYFASGGSDEQVMVWKSNFDVDYGDVKVQRPPPLASSTGNLVSGLAVRA' A
#
# COMPACT_ATOMS: atom_id res chain seq x y z
N MET A 1 18.65 5.36 -5.42
CA MET A 1 17.56 6.11 -4.77
C MET A 1 18.02 6.46 -3.36
N GLY A 2 18.02 7.75 -3.02
CA GLY A 2 18.44 8.29 -1.72
C GLY A 2 17.23 8.60 -0.81
N PRO A 3 17.44 8.94 0.47
CA PRO A 3 16.34 9.29 1.38
C PRO A 3 15.55 10.51 0.91
N ALA A 4 14.24 10.49 1.17
CA ALA A 4 13.37 11.65 1.07
C ALA A 4 13.55 12.55 2.31
N THR A 5 13.78 13.83 2.10
CA THR A 5 14.11 14.79 3.18
C THR A 5 13.12 15.93 3.31
N THR A 6 12.19 16.07 2.38
CA THR A 6 11.19 17.14 2.37
C THR A 6 9.85 16.65 1.83
N VAL A 7 8.78 17.30 2.28
CA VAL A 7 7.41 17.12 1.82
C VAL A 7 6.69 18.46 1.80
N ALA A 8 5.84 18.66 0.79
CA ALA A 8 4.96 19.82 0.70
C ALA A 8 3.59 19.41 0.14
N PHE A 9 2.51 20.03 0.66
CA PHE A 9 1.15 19.80 0.19
C PHE A 9 0.69 20.92 -0.74
N SER A 10 -0.16 20.59 -1.73
CA SER A 10 -0.90 21.61 -2.48
C SER A 10 -1.83 22.37 -1.54
N ARG A 11 -2.19 23.61 -1.89
CA ARG A 11 -3.08 24.46 -1.06
C ARG A 11 -4.44 23.79 -0.79
N THR A 12 -4.95 23.02 -1.75
CA THR A 12 -6.22 22.29 -1.66
C THR A 12 -6.08 20.92 -0.99
N GLY A 13 -4.86 20.44 -0.75
CA GLY A 13 -4.59 19.12 -0.19
C GLY A 13 -4.72 17.96 -1.19
N GLU A 14 -5.13 18.21 -2.44
CA GLU A 14 -5.32 17.20 -3.48
C GLU A 14 -4.03 16.48 -3.90
N TYR A 15 -2.87 17.10 -3.68
CA TYR A 15 -1.55 16.54 -4.02
C TYR A 15 -0.54 16.80 -2.92
N PHE A 16 0.50 15.98 -2.89
CA PHE A 16 1.72 16.25 -2.14
C PHE A 16 2.95 15.92 -2.99
N ALA A 17 4.03 16.65 -2.75
CA ALA A 17 5.33 16.43 -3.36
C ALA A 17 6.34 15.99 -2.30
N SER A 18 7.22 15.06 -2.66
CA SER A 18 8.36 14.64 -1.85
C SER A 18 9.66 14.91 -2.61
N GLY A 19 10.67 15.44 -1.91
CA GLY A 19 12.01 15.64 -2.49
C GLY A 19 13.04 14.69 -1.88
N GLY A 20 13.85 14.07 -2.76
CA GLY A 20 14.93 13.15 -2.40
C GLY A 20 16.32 13.76 -2.54
N SER A 21 17.26 13.21 -1.78
CA SER A 21 18.71 13.52 -1.89
C SER A 21 19.34 13.01 -3.19
N ASP A 22 18.62 12.19 -3.94
CA ASP A 22 18.95 11.76 -5.30
C ASP A 22 18.46 12.73 -6.38
N GLU A 23 18.17 13.97 -5.98
CA GLU A 23 17.71 15.06 -6.84
C GLU A 23 16.37 14.76 -7.54
N GLN A 24 15.63 13.76 -7.05
CA GLN A 24 14.31 13.43 -7.57
C GLN A 24 13.21 14.15 -6.80
N VAL A 25 12.19 14.58 -7.53
CA VAL A 25 10.93 15.09 -6.98
C VAL A 25 9.79 14.25 -7.52
N MET A 26 8.98 13.70 -6.62
CA MET A 26 7.80 12.92 -6.98
C MET A 26 6.55 13.66 -6.51
N VAL A 27 5.54 13.73 -7.38
CA VAL A 27 4.23 14.35 -7.09
C VAL A 27 3.18 13.24 -7.08
N TRP A 28 2.37 13.23 -6.04
CA TRP A 28 1.37 12.20 -5.79
C TRP A 28 0.00 12.83 -5.58
N LYS A 29 -1.06 12.19 -6.07
CA LYS A 29 -2.43 12.54 -5.70
C LYS A 29 -2.68 12.06 -4.26
N SER A 30 -3.15 12.96 -3.41
CA SER A 30 -3.48 12.69 -2.01
C SER A 30 -4.78 11.91 -1.89
N ASN A 31 -4.92 11.19 -0.77
CA ASN A 31 -6.14 10.47 -0.38
C ASN A 31 -6.95 11.24 0.67
N PHE A 32 -6.91 12.58 0.64
CA PHE A 32 -7.57 13.42 1.64
C PHE A 32 -8.98 13.89 1.25
N ASP A 33 -9.39 13.60 0.01
CA ASP A 33 -10.70 13.94 -0.54
C ASP A 33 -11.74 12.82 -0.36
N VAL A 34 -11.38 11.71 0.31
CA VAL A 34 -12.34 10.64 0.57
C VAL A 34 -13.32 11.05 1.66
N ASP A 35 -14.56 11.33 1.26
CA ASP A 35 -15.71 11.25 2.13
C ASP A 35 -15.70 9.87 2.82
N TYR A 36 -15.44 9.84 4.13
CA TYR A 36 -15.40 8.61 4.93
C TYR A 36 -16.74 7.85 4.97
N GLY A 37 -17.79 8.34 4.28
CA GLY A 37 -19.11 7.71 4.20
C GLY A 37 -19.16 6.39 3.42
N ASP A 38 -18.21 6.14 2.51
CA ASP A 38 -18.24 4.99 1.60
C ASP A 38 -16.97 4.11 1.68
N VAL A 39 -16.31 4.07 2.84
CA VAL A 39 -15.29 3.04 3.09
C VAL A 39 -15.97 1.67 3.22
N LYS A 40 -16.19 0.99 2.09
CA LYS A 40 -16.40 -0.46 2.07
C LYS A 40 -15.16 -1.09 2.67
N VAL A 41 -15.21 -1.37 3.97
CA VAL A 41 -14.24 -2.23 4.65
C VAL A 41 -14.35 -3.59 3.97
N GLN A 42 -13.53 -3.83 2.95
CA GLN A 42 -13.29 -5.16 2.44
C GLN A 42 -12.59 -5.89 3.57
N ARG A 43 -13.39 -6.64 4.33
CA ARG A 43 -12.88 -7.63 5.27
C ARG A 43 -11.88 -8.48 4.49
N PRO A 44 -10.60 -8.51 4.88
CA PRO A 44 -9.70 -9.48 4.28
C PRO A 44 -10.37 -10.86 4.41
N PRO A 45 -10.34 -11.71 3.36
CA PRO A 45 -10.86 -13.07 3.49
C PRO A 45 -10.26 -13.68 4.76
N PRO A 46 -11.06 -14.37 5.60
CA PRO A 46 -10.53 -14.95 6.82
C PRO A 46 -9.29 -15.76 6.44
N LEU A 47 -8.15 -15.43 7.06
CA LEU A 47 -6.93 -16.20 6.92
C LEU A 47 -7.35 -17.64 7.16
N ALA A 48 -7.35 -18.46 6.11
CA ALA A 48 -7.78 -19.84 6.22
C ALA A 48 -6.90 -20.47 7.29
N SER A 49 -7.49 -20.77 8.45
CA SER A 49 -6.84 -21.52 9.51
C SER A 49 -6.38 -22.81 8.88
N SER A 50 -5.08 -22.96 8.66
CA SER A 50 -4.51 -24.20 8.13
C SER A 50 -4.58 -25.25 9.24
N THR A 51 -5.76 -25.81 9.44
CA THR A 51 -6.00 -26.91 10.37
C THR A 51 -6.53 -28.08 9.56
N GLY A 52 -5.63 -29.00 9.21
CA GLY A 52 -5.95 -30.38 8.88
C GLY A 52 -6.08 -30.72 7.40
N ASN A 53 -5.04 -31.37 6.84
CA ASN A 53 -5.14 -32.79 6.47
C ASN A 53 -3.78 -33.32 6.02
N LEU A 54 -3.17 -34.15 6.87
CA LEU A 54 -2.17 -35.12 6.44
C LEU A 54 -2.91 -36.23 5.70
N VAL A 55 -2.75 -36.35 4.38
CA VAL A 55 -2.70 -37.64 3.66
C VAL A 55 -2.34 -37.44 2.17
N SER A 56 -1.33 -38.19 1.74
CA SER A 56 -1.05 -38.67 0.37
C SER A 56 -0.51 -37.70 -0.70
N GLY A 57 0.75 -37.92 -1.08
CA GLY A 57 1.16 -37.82 -2.50
C GLY A 57 2.34 -36.91 -2.81
N LEU A 58 3.53 -37.51 -2.82
CA LEU A 58 4.71 -37.14 -3.60
C LEU A 58 4.44 -36.30 -4.88
N ALA A 59 5.06 -35.11 -4.98
CA ALA A 59 5.46 -34.53 -6.27
C ALA A 59 6.64 -33.55 -6.07
N VAL A 60 7.84 -34.07 -6.36
CA VAL A 60 9.12 -33.36 -6.55
C VAL A 60 9.03 -32.36 -7.69
N ARG A 61 9.53 -31.14 -7.50
CA ARG A 61 10.14 -30.27 -8.53
C ARG A 61 11.24 -29.46 -7.82
N ALA A 62 12.48 -29.96 -7.83
CA ALA A 62 13.56 -29.60 -8.75
C ALA A 62 14.10 -28.19 -8.46
#